data_AF-A0A369XVR1-F1
#
_entry.id   AF-A0A369XVR1-F1
#
_cell.length_a   1.000
_cell.length_b   1.000
_cell.length_c   1.000
_cell.angle_alpha   90.00
_cell.angle_beta   90.00
_cell.angle_gamma   90.00
#
_symmetry.space_group_name_H-M   'P 1'
#
loop_
_entity.id
_entity.type
_entity.pdbx_description
1 polymer ?
#
loop_
_entity_poly.entity_id
_entity_poly.type
_entity_poly.pdbx_seq_one_letter_code
_entity_poly.pdbx_strand_id
1 'polypeptide(L)' 'MKDYAKKKGITAKIYKAGKDFGYLKKYGAVMKSILIINETKKYQTLSEEIIKKAIDEAV' A
#
# COMPACT_ATOMS: atom_id res chain seq x y z
N MET A 1 -11.44 -1.44 -2.39
CA MET A 1 -9.99 -1.76 -2.53
C MET A 1 -9.53 -2.93 -1.68
N LYS A 2 -9.71 -2.94 -0.34
CA LYS A 2 -9.36 -4.11 0.48
C LYS A 2 -10.03 -5.40 0.00
N ASP A 3 -11.30 -5.31 -0.40
CA ASP A 3 -12.07 -6.42 -0.97
C ASP A 3 -11.46 -6.94 -2.29
N TYR A 4 -11.04 -6.03 -3.18
CA TYR A 4 -10.39 -6.37 -4.45
C TYR A 4 -9.05 -7.10 -4.26
N ALA A 5 -8.20 -6.59 -3.35
CA ALA A 5 -6.94 -7.24 -3.00
C ALA A 5 -7.18 -8.63 -2.37
N LYS A 6 -8.16 -8.74 -1.47
CA LYS A 6 -8.54 -10.01 -0.84
C LYS A 6 -9.02 -11.04 -1.86
N LYS A 7 -9.82 -10.61 -2.85
CA LYS A 7 -10.30 -11.46 -3.95
C LYS A 7 -9.16 -12.01 -4.81
N LYS A 8 -8.06 -11.27 -4.92
CA LYS A 8 -6.82 -11.66 -5.62
C LYS A 8 -5.83 -12.42 -4.71
N GLY A 9 -6.21 -12.78 -3.48
CA GLY A 9 -5.33 -13.48 -2.54
C GLY A 9 -4.25 -12.60 -1.90
N ILE A 10 -4.30 -11.29 -2.10
CA ILE A 10 -3.29 -10.34 -1.60
C ILE A 10 -3.68 -9.85 -0.20
N THR A 11 -2.72 -9.89 0.73
CA THR A 11 -2.88 -9.33 2.07
C THR A 11 -2.57 -7.83 2.06
N ALA A 12 -3.59 -6.99 2.20
CA ALA A 12 -3.42 -5.55 2.29
C ALA A 12 -3.40 -5.04 3.74
N LYS A 13 -2.29 -4.42 4.16
CA LYS A 13 -2.19 -3.67 5.43
C LYS A 13 -2.27 -2.18 5.15
N ILE A 14 -3.14 -1.49 5.89
CA ILE A 14 -3.26 -0.04 5.83
C ILE A 14 -2.77 0.50 7.17
N TYR A 15 -1.79 1.39 7.10
CA TYR A 15 -1.32 2.13 8.26
C TYR A 15 -1.79 3.58 8.16
N LYS A 16 -2.24 4.15 9.28
CA LYS A 16 -2.64 5.56 9.35
C LYS A 16 -1.61 6.35 10.16
N ALA A 17 -1.06 7.40 9.54
CA ALA A 17 -0.14 8.30 10.23
C ALA A 17 -0.78 8.89 11.49
N GLY A 18 -0.01 8.93 12.59
CA GLY A 18 -0.47 9.40 13.90
C GLY A 18 -1.30 8.39 14.71
N LYS A 19 -1.68 7.24 14.13
CA LYS A 19 -2.35 6.15 14.84
C LYS A 19 -1.49 4.88 14.85
N ASP A 20 -0.90 4.57 13.71
CA ASP A 20 -0.05 3.42 13.51
C ASP A 20 1.41 3.89 13.36
N PHE A 21 2.33 3.31 14.12
CA PHE A 21 3.76 3.68 14.06
C PHE A 21 4.64 2.57 13.48
N GLY A 22 4.08 1.38 13.23
CA GLY A 22 4.82 0.22 12.75
C GLY A 22 5.46 0.41 11.38
N TYR A 23 4.92 1.30 10.54
CA TYR A 23 5.50 1.62 9.24
C TYR A 23 6.77 2.46 9.35
N LEU A 24 6.95 3.25 10.42
CA LEU A 24 8.06 4.20 10.55
C LEU A 24 9.41 3.47 10.57
N LYS A 25 9.49 2.32 11.26
CA LYS A 25 10.72 1.54 11.36
C LYS A 25 11.19 1.03 9.98
N LYS A 26 10.26 0.72 9.08
CA LYS A 26 10.56 0.17 7.75
C LYS A 26 10.71 1.24 6.67
N TYR A 27 9.89 2.28 6.71
CA TYR A 27 9.72 3.22 5.59
C TYR A 27 9.99 4.69 5.96
N GLY A 28 10.31 4.97 7.22
CA GLY A 28 10.54 6.31 7.72
C GLY A 28 9.27 7.16 7.78
N ALA A 29 9.47 8.46 8.05
CA ALA A 29 8.39 9.43 8.05
C ALA A 29 7.83 9.60 6.63
N VAL A 30 6.52 9.41 6.49
CA VAL A 30 5.78 9.65 5.24
C VAL A 30 4.84 10.82 5.41
N MET A 31 5.02 11.84 4.57
CA MET A 31 4.20 13.06 4.60
C MET A 31 2.93 12.95 3.74
N LYS A 32 2.89 12.01 2.79
CA LYS A 32 1.75 11.78 1.89
C LYS A 32 1.35 10.31 1.94
N SER A 33 0.12 10.03 1.52
CA SER A 33 -0.35 8.65 1.34
C SER A 33 0.51 7.94 0.31
N ILE A 34 1.10 6.82 0.70
CA ILE A 34 1.91 5.97 -0.18
C ILE A 34 1.36 4.55 -0.19
N LEU A 35 1.56 3.85 -1.30
CA LEU A 35 1.30 2.42 -1.42
C LEU A 35 2.64 1.72 -1.58
N ILE A 36 2.86 0.66 -0.79
CA ILE A 36 4.03 -0.19 -0.92
C ILE A 36 3.56 -1.60 -1.26
N ILE A 37 4.17 -2.18 -2.30
CA ILE A 37 3.89 -3.52 -2.79
C ILE A 37 5.14 -4.38 -2.68
N ASN A 38 4.97 -5.60 -2.18
CA ASN A 38 6.05 -6.58 -1.96
C ASN A 38 7.24 -5.98 -1.20
N GLU A 39 6.95 -5.06 -0.27
CA GLU A 39 7.93 -4.34 0.55
C GLU A 39 9.03 -3.58 -0.23
N THR A 40 8.90 -3.48 -1.55
CA THR A 40 9.97 -3.03 -2.46
C THR A 40 9.52 -1.90 -3.38
N LYS A 41 8.35 -2.04 -4.03
CA LYS A 41 7.84 -1.01 -4.95
C LYS A 41 7.03 0.02 -4.17
N LYS A 42 7.41 1.30 -4.28
CA LYS A 42 6.73 2.43 -3.63
C LYS A 42 6.02 3.29 -4.67
N TYR A 43 4.72 3.49 -4.48
CA TYR A 43 3.88 4.38 -5.28
C TYR A 43 3.45 5.56 -4.42
N GLN A 44 3.66 6.78 -4.93
CA GLN A 44 3.30 8.03 -4.25
C GLN A 44 2.02 8.65 -4.81
N THR A 45 1.65 8.28 -6.04
CA THR A 45 0.40 8.68 -6.68
C THR A 45 -0.60 7.55 -6.53
N LEU A 46 -1.72 7.85 -5.88
CA LEU A 46 -2.74 6.88 -5.54
C LEU A 46 -4.03 7.22 -6.27
N SER A 47 -4.10 6.82 -7.54
CA SER A 47 -5.34 6.78 -8.31
C SER A 47 -5.90 5.37 -8.31
N GLU A 48 -7.21 5.22 -8.46
CA GLU A 48 -7.84 3.88 -8.48
C GLU A 48 -7.21 2.98 -9.55
N GLU A 49 -6.94 3.51 -10.73
CA GLU A 49 -6.28 2.79 -11.83
C GLU A 49 -4.87 2.33 -11.46
N ILE A 50 -4.05 3.22 -10.88
CA ILE A 50 -2.67 2.90 -10.45
C ILE A 50 -2.70 1.81 -9.39
N ILE A 51 -3.62 1.89 -8.42
CA ILE A 51 -3.74 0.91 -7.35
C ILE A 51 -4.17 -0.45 -7.91
N LYS A 52 -5.15 -0.50 -8.82
CA LYS A 52 -5.58 -1.74 -9.48
C LYS A 52 -4.44 -2.38 -10.26
N LYS A 53 -3.75 -1.59 -11.09
CA LYS A 53 -2.60 -2.05 -11.88
C LYS A 53 -1.48 -2.59 -10.97
N ALA A 54 -1.18 -1.87 -9.90
CA ALA A 54 -0.14 -2.26 -8.97
C ALA A 54 -0.51 -3.55 -8.20
N ILE A 55 -1.81 -3.76 -7.88
CA ILE A 55 -2.32 -5.02 -7.32
C ILE A 55 -2.20 -6.17 -8.34
N ASP A 56 -2.57 -5.95 -9.61
CA ASP A 56 -2.42 -6.97 -10.66
C ASP A 56 -0.95 -7.33 -10.93
N GLU A 57 -0.01 -6.38 -10.83
CA GLU A 57 1.43 -6.66 -10.90
C GLU A 57 1.97 -7.48 -9.72
N ALA A 58 1.20 -7.58 -8.62
CA ALA A 58 1.61 -8.24 -7.39
C ALA A 58 1.10 -9.68 -7.26
N VAL A 59 0.20 -10.10 -8.16
CA VAL A 59 -0.30 -11.48 -8.31
C VAL A 59 0.60 -12.25 -9.25
#